data_AF-A0A7Z9BLY1-F1
#
_entry.id   AF-A0A7Z9BLY1-F1
#
_cell.length_a   1.000
_cell.length_b   1.000
_cell.length_c   1.000
_cell.angle_alpha   90.00
_cell.angle_beta   90.00
_cell.angle_gamma   90.00
#
_symmetry.space_group_name_H-M   'P 1'
#
loop_
_entity.id
_entity.type
_entity.pdbx_description
1 polymer ?
#
loop_
_entity_poly.entity_id
_entity_poly.type
_entity_poly.pdbx_seq_one_letter_code
_entity_poly.pdbx_strand_id
1 'polypeptide(L)'
;MTTIDQRQTNLLIMSSSLTASQAQFQRSIFFDFQRAKSSANYRKRLAIWYLECKGHTLNRRDQKAFSEWVRLLYQKLPFLVEYVAGQPYKTASEMTEDVRQTGVLKISTDFNDPVVLTPEYNLFYRAIHDSHHILGGWDFSWEGELAACQYFCSLTNNRLYHRILFSELILQAAAYLYLGDFPQEQKLVLSLPY
;
A
#
# COMPACT_ATOMS: atom_id res chain seq x y z
N MET A 1 -4.77 13.18 62.28
CA MET A 1 -5.22 14.00 61.14
C MET A 1 -4.11 14.01 60.11
N THR A 2 -4.20 13.11 59.13
CA THR A 2 -3.25 12.99 58.03
C THR A 2 -4.08 12.73 56.79
N THR A 3 -4.21 13.77 55.97
CA THR A 3 -4.95 13.78 54.72
C THR A 3 -4.18 12.94 53.70
N ILE A 4 -4.73 11.77 53.36
CA ILE A 4 -4.24 10.97 52.24
C ILE A 4 -4.60 11.72 50.95
N ASP A 5 -3.58 12.01 50.16
CA ASP A 5 -3.63 12.75 48.90
C ASP A 5 -4.50 12.00 47.86
N GLN A 6 -5.70 12.54 47.59
CA GLN A 6 -6.63 12.04 46.58
C GLN A 6 -6.13 12.19 45.12
N ARG A 7 -4.89 12.66 44.90
CA ARG A 7 -4.32 12.81 43.54
C ARG A 7 -3.67 11.53 43.00
N GLN A 8 -3.38 10.52 43.82
CA GLN A 8 -2.79 9.27 43.33
C GLN A 8 -3.82 8.20 42.89
N THR A 9 -5.11 8.37 43.21
CA THR A 9 -6.17 7.43 42.80
C THR A 9 -6.77 7.73 41.43
N ASN A 10 -6.46 8.88 40.83
CA ASN A 10 -6.96 9.24 39.49
C ASN A 10 -6.03 8.87 38.33
N LEU A 11 -4.85 8.27 38.59
CA LEU A 11 -3.94 7.86 37.51
C LEU A 11 -4.16 6.42 37.01
N LEU A 12 -5.06 5.65 37.63
CA LEU A 12 -5.32 4.25 37.24
C LEU A 12 -6.67 4.00 36.55
N ILE A 13 -7.46 5.05 36.30
CA ILE A 13 -8.76 4.92 35.62
C ILE A 13 -8.81 5.88 34.43
N MET A 14 -7.87 5.75 33.51
CA MET A 14 -8.04 6.20 32.12
C MET A 14 -7.66 5.09 31.15
N SER A 15 -8.16 3.87 31.41
CA SER A 15 -8.40 2.91 30.34
C SER A 15 -9.55 3.46 29.49
N SER A 16 -9.20 4.38 28.59
CA SER A 16 -10.10 4.86 27.56
C SER A 16 -10.57 3.64 26.78
N SER A 17 -11.86 3.35 26.87
CA SER A 17 -12.54 2.39 26.01
C SER A 17 -12.41 2.89 24.57
N LEU A 18 -11.42 2.35 23.86
CA LEU A 18 -11.23 2.60 22.44
C LEU A 18 -12.45 2.05 21.71
N THR A 19 -13.14 2.92 20.98
CA THR A 19 -14.13 2.48 20.01
C THR A 19 -13.44 1.60 18.96
N ALA A 20 -14.14 0.58 18.44
CA ALA A 20 -13.58 -0.38 17.49
C ALA A 20 -12.90 0.28 16.27
N SER A 21 -13.38 1.46 15.86
CA SER A 21 -12.79 2.25 14.76
C SER A 21 -11.44 2.90 15.11
N GLN A 22 -11.20 3.29 16.36
CA GLN A 22 -9.91 3.83 16.80
C GLN A 22 -8.87 2.74 17.06
N ALA A 23 -9.30 1.58 17.57
CA ALA A 23 -8.44 0.40 17.73
C ALA A 23 -7.93 -0.13 16.36
N GLN A 24 -8.74 0.00 15.30
CA GLN A 24 -8.40 -0.44 13.93
C GLN A 24 -7.16 0.27 13.33
N PHE A 25 -6.85 1.49 13.79
CA PHE A 25 -5.66 2.27 13.40
C PHE A 25 -4.46 2.10 14.35
N GLN A 26 -4.61 1.39 15.47
CA GLN A 26 -3.52 1.20 16.42
C GLN A 26 -2.55 0.08 16.01
N ARG A 27 -3.05 -0.97 15.36
CA ARG A 27 -2.21 -2.08 14.88
C ARG A 27 -1.37 -1.63 13.70
N SER A 28 -0.06 -1.85 13.80
CA SER A 28 0.90 -1.59 12.72
C SER A 28 0.61 -2.48 11.51
N ILE A 29 0.62 -1.90 10.30
CA ILE A 29 0.45 -2.64 9.04
C ILE A 29 1.51 -3.74 8.87
N PHE A 30 2.69 -3.57 9.50
CA PHE A 30 3.79 -4.54 9.43
C PHE A 30 3.42 -5.91 10.01
N PHE A 31 2.46 -5.98 10.94
CA PHE A 31 1.91 -7.27 11.38
C PHE A 31 1.08 -7.94 10.28
N ASP A 32 0.39 -7.16 9.45
CA ASP A 32 -0.44 -7.68 8.37
C ASP A 32 0.42 -8.24 7.22
N PHE A 33 1.57 -7.62 6.92
CA PHE A 33 2.57 -8.20 6.00
C PHE A 33 3.04 -9.59 6.47
N GLN A 34 3.39 -9.74 7.74
CA GLN A 34 3.83 -11.04 8.27
C GLN A 34 2.73 -12.10 8.23
N ARG A 35 1.48 -11.70 8.52
CA ARG A 35 0.33 -12.60 8.43
C ARG A 35 0.00 -12.98 6.98
N ALA A 36 0.15 -12.04 6.05
CA ALA A 36 -0.07 -12.23 4.63
C ALA A 36 0.96 -13.16 4.00
N LYS A 37 2.21 -13.09 4.47
CA LYS A 37 3.30 -14.00 4.09
C LYS A 37 3.11 -15.42 4.64
N SER A 38 2.61 -15.56 5.86
CA SER A 38 2.53 -16.86 6.56
C SER A 38 1.21 -17.61 6.38
N SER A 39 0.19 -17.02 5.74
CA SER A 39 -1.15 -17.61 5.70
C SER A 39 -1.88 -17.37 4.37
N ALA A 40 -1.99 -18.42 3.55
CA ALA A 40 -2.84 -18.42 2.35
C ALA A 40 -4.32 -18.11 2.68
N ASN A 41 -4.81 -18.60 3.84
CA ASN A 41 -6.14 -18.26 4.34
C ASN A 41 -6.29 -16.76 4.60
N TYR A 42 -5.23 -16.08 5.06
CA TYR A 42 -5.29 -14.63 5.23
C TYR A 42 -5.30 -13.91 3.89
N ARG A 43 -4.47 -14.32 2.91
CA ARG A 43 -4.53 -13.77 1.54
C ARG A 43 -5.94 -13.86 0.96
N LYS A 44 -6.60 -15.02 1.07
CA LYS A 44 -8.00 -15.19 0.62
C LYS A 44 -8.95 -14.23 1.34
N ARG A 45 -8.81 -14.04 2.66
CA ARG A 45 -9.61 -13.05 3.40
C ARG A 45 -9.37 -11.62 2.93
N LEU A 46 -8.12 -11.24 2.63
CA LEU A 46 -7.80 -9.92 2.10
C LEU A 46 -8.48 -9.68 0.75
N ALA A 47 -8.46 -10.69 -0.13
CA ALA A 47 -9.12 -10.62 -1.43
C ALA A 47 -10.65 -10.45 -1.30
N ILE A 48 -11.29 -11.33 -0.51
CA ILE A 48 -12.75 -11.26 -0.27
C ILE A 48 -13.11 -9.91 0.36
N TRP A 49 -12.33 -9.46 1.36
CA TRP A 49 -12.55 -8.17 2.00
C TRP A 49 -12.44 -7.03 1.03
N TYR A 50 -11.42 -7.03 0.15
CA TYR A 50 -11.32 -6.04 -0.89
C TYR A 50 -12.58 -6.04 -1.73
N LEU A 51 -12.99 -7.18 -2.27
CA LEU A 51 -14.14 -7.31 -3.16
C LEU A 51 -15.46 -6.88 -2.51
N GLU A 52 -15.72 -7.24 -1.26
CA GLU A 52 -16.98 -6.96 -0.56
C GLU A 52 -17.02 -5.56 0.11
N CYS A 53 -15.87 -5.02 0.50
CA CYS A 53 -15.83 -3.75 1.22
C CYS A 53 -16.21 -2.58 0.30
N LYS A 54 -17.01 -1.65 0.83
CA LYS A 54 -17.29 -0.39 0.14
C LYS A 54 -16.00 0.42 0.04
N GLY A 55 -15.74 0.99 -1.15
CA GLY A 55 -14.63 1.91 -1.36
C GLY A 55 -14.70 3.11 -0.41
N HIS A 56 -13.55 3.44 0.17
CA HIS A 56 -13.35 4.63 0.99
C HIS A 56 -12.92 5.80 0.10
N THR A 57 -13.16 7.01 0.58
CA THR A 57 -12.69 8.26 -0.04
C THR A 57 -11.72 8.97 0.88
N LEU A 58 -10.68 9.58 0.33
CA LEU A 58 -9.80 10.49 1.07
C LEU A 58 -10.35 11.91 1.00
N ASN A 59 -10.16 12.67 2.08
CA ASN A 59 -10.40 14.11 2.02
C ASN A 59 -9.31 14.79 1.16
N ARG A 60 -9.62 15.99 0.64
CA ARG A 60 -8.72 16.73 -0.26
C ARG A 60 -7.36 17.03 0.35
N ARG A 61 -7.29 17.24 1.67
CA ARG A 61 -6.03 17.55 2.37
C ARG A 61 -5.10 16.35 2.34
N ASP A 62 -5.61 15.18 2.72
CA ASP A 62 -4.84 13.94 2.76
C ASP A 62 -4.46 13.48 1.35
N GLN A 63 -5.37 13.62 0.39
CA GLN A 63 -5.10 13.35 -1.02
C GLN A 63 -3.96 14.22 -1.56
N LYS A 64 -3.99 15.53 -1.30
CA LYS A 64 -2.93 16.45 -1.70
C LYS A 64 -1.60 16.11 -1.02
N ALA A 65 -1.62 15.82 0.28
CA ALA A 65 -0.43 15.47 1.03
C ALA A 65 0.21 14.16 0.52
N PHE A 66 -0.61 13.15 0.21
CA PHE A 66 -0.15 11.88 -0.35
C PHE A 66 0.43 12.08 -1.76
N SER A 67 -0.25 12.88 -2.60
CA SER A 67 0.24 13.22 -3.94
C SER A 67 1.61 13.90 -3.89
N GLU A 68 1.79 14.89 -3.02
CA GLU A 68 3.11 15.55 -2.87
C GLU A 68 4.19 14.59 -2.39
N TRP A 69 3.87 13.67 -1.49
CA TRP A 69 4.81 12.64 -1.04
C TRP A 69 5.22 11.71 -2.18
N VAL A 70 4.26 11.25 -3.00
CA VAL A 70 4.52 10.46 -4.22
C VAL A 70 5.43 11.23 -5.18
N ARG A 71 5.13 12.50 -5.47
CA ARG A 71 5.97 13.33 -6.36
C ARG A 71 7.41 13.45 -5.85
N LEU A 72 7.61 13.65 -4.55
CA LEU A 72 8.94 13.76 -3.95
C LEU A 72 9.74 12.46 -4.02
N LEU A 73 9.08 11.29 -3.98
CA LEU A 73 9.73 10.00 -4.19
C LEU A 73 10.07 9.77 -5.66
N TYR A 74 9.14 10.11 -6.57
CA TYR A 74 9.35 9.98 -8.01
C TYR A 74 10.56 10.78 -8.49
N GLN A 75 10.75 11.99 -7.97
CA GLN A 75 11.91 12.85 -8.27
C GLN A 75 13.26 12.24 -7.85
N LYS A 76 13.26 11.20 -7.01
CA LYS A 76 14.47 10.51 -6.53
C LYS A 76 14.70 9.17 -7.25
N LEU A 77 13.88 8.84 -8.25
CA LEU A 77 14.07 7.60 -8.99
C LEU A 77 15.45 7.59 -9.67
N PRO A 78 16.18 6.46 -9.61
CA PRO A 78 17.49 6.33 -10.24
C PRO A 78 17.38 6.02 -11.75
N PHE A 79 16.17 5.96 -12.30
CA PHE A 79 15.88 5.56 -13.67
C PHE A 79 15.15 6.67 -14.41
N LEU A 80 15.37 6.76 -15.72
CA LEU A 80 14.43 7.48 -16.59
C LEU A 80 13.14 6.66 -16.68
N VAL A 81 12.00 7.33 -16.84
CA VAL A 81 10.69 6.67 -16.92
C VAL A 81 10.06 6.99 -18.26
N GLU A 82 9.57 5.95 -18.94
CA GLU A 82 8.81 6.06 -20.19
C GLU A 82 7.42 5.44 -19.98
N TYR A 83 6.38 6.12 -20.46
CA TYR A 83 5.00 5.63 -20.37
C TYR A 83 4.59 4.98 -21.69
N VAL A 84 4.17 3.72 -21.62
CA VAL A 84 3.87 2.91 -22.81
C VAL A 84 2.49 2.26 -22.69
N ALA A 85 1.84 2.04 -23.84
CA ALA A 85 0.62 1.24 -23.90
C ALA A 85 0.94 -0.26 -23.77
N GLY A 86 0.02 -1.05 -23.20
CA GLY A 86 0.22 -2.48 -22.99
C GLY A 86 1.06 -2.82 -21.76
N GLN A 87 1.21 -4.11 -21.48
CA GLN A 87 2.09 -4.62 -20.43
C GLN A 87 3.54 -4.71 -20.92
N PRO A 88 4.48 -3.89 -20.41
CA PRO A 88 5.85 -3.84 -20.92
C PRO A 88 6.69 -5.05 -20.54
N TYR A 89 6.37 -5.72 -19.42
CA TYR A 89 7.18 -6.80 -18.87
C TYR A 89 6.29 -7.95 -18.40
N LYS A 90 6.68 -9.17 -18.75
CA LYS A 90 6.04 -10.38 -18.22
C LYS A 90 6.59 -10.75 -16.84
N THR A 91 7.83 -10.40 -16.55
CA THR A 91 8.51 -10.75 -15.30
C THR A 91 9.38 -9.62 -14.77
N ALA A 92 9.62 -9.58 -13.46
CA ALA A 92 10.55 -8.63 -12.85
C ALA A 92 11.99 -8.80 -13.36
N SER A 93 12.39 -10.02 -13.74
CA SER A 93 13.70 -10.27 -14.34
C SER A 93 13.84 -9.62 -15.70
N GLU A 94 12.79 -9.66 -16.53
CA GLU A 94 12.75 -8.98 -17.83
C GLU A 94 12.81 -7.47 -17.65
N MET A 95 12.02 -6.93 -16.72
CA MET A 95 12.07 -5.50 -16.35
C MET A 95 13.46 -5.06 -15.89
N THR A 96 14.07 -5.83 -15.00
CA THR A 96 15.41 -5.53 -14.45
C THR A 96 16.46 -5.53 -15.55
N GLU A 97 16.41 -6.50 -16.46
CA GLU A 97 17.36 -6.59 -17.57
C GLU A 97 17.16 -5.48 -18.60
N ASP A 98 15.92 -5.13 -18.95
CA ASP A 98 15.62 -4.00 -19.85
C ASP A 98 16.12 -2.68 -19.28
N VAL A 99 15.87 -2.40 -17.99
CA VAL A 99 16.37 -1.19 -17.31
C VAL A 99 17.89 -1.21 -17.22
N ARG A 100 18.52 -2.36 -16.97
CA ARG A 100 19.98 -2.50 -16.95
C ARG A 100 20.60 -2.18 -18.31
N GLN A 101 19.95 -2.56 -19.41
CA GLN A 101 20.44 -2.35 -20.77
C GLN A 101 20.19 -0.92 -21.28
N THR A 102 19.02 -0.35 -20.95
CA THR A 102 18.55 0.91 -21.56
C THR A 102 18.64 2.12 -20.62
N GLY A 103 18.66 1.90 -19.31
CA GLY A 103 18.52 2.95 -18.29
C GLY A 103 17.09 3.50 -18.15
N VAL A 104 16.10 2.90 -18.82
CA VAL A 104 14.72 3.37 -18.89
C VAL A 104 13.76 2.34 -18.30
N LEU A 105 12.99 2.74 -17.30
CA LEU A 105 11.88 1.97 -16.73
C LEU A 105 10.59 2.31 -17.48
N LYS A 106 10.02 1.31 -18.17
CA LYS A 106 8.74 1.47 -18.88
C LYS A 106 7.57 1.17 -17.95
N ILE A 107 6.58 2.06 -17.91
CA ILE A 107 5.39 1.93 -17.08
C ILE A 107 4.15 1.91 -17.95
N SER A 108 3.30 0.91 -17.73
CA SER A 108 2.05 0.77 -18.48
C SER A 108 1.06 1.90 -18.16
N THR A 109 0.51 2.50 -19.21
CA THR A 109 -0.62 3.44 -19.13
C THR A 109 -1.98 2.76 -19.02
N ASP A 110 -2.04 1.44 -19.17
CA ASP A 110 -3.30 0.70 -19.17
C ASP A 110 -3.92 0.68 -17.76
N PHE A 111 -5.25 0.63 -17.70
CA PHE A 111 -6.02 0.56 -16.45
C PHE A 111 -5.64 1.65 -15.43
N ASN A 112 -5.34 2.87 -15.91
CA ASN A 112 -4.88 3.99 -15.09
C ASN A 112 -6.04 4.89 -14.62
N ASP A 113 -7.01 4.29 -13.94
CA ASP A 113 -8.22 4.95 -13.41
C ASP A 113 -8.20 5.00 -11.86
N PRO A 114 -7.24 5.74 -11.26
CA PRO A 114 -7.02 5.73 -9.81
C PRO A 114 -8.16 6.36 -9.01
N VAL A 115 -8.39 5.84 -7.80
CA VAL A 115 -9.34 6.42 -6.83
C VAL A 115 -8.67 7.46 -5.92
N VAL A 116 -7.37 7.31 -5.66
CA VAL A 116 -6.63 8.17 -4.72
C VAL A 116 -5.87 9.29 -5.43
N LEU A 117 -5.08 8.96 -6.44
CA LEU A 117 -4.21 9.90 -7.13
C LEU A 117 -4.90 10.46 -8.37
N THR A 118 -4.36 11.54 -8.94
CA THR A 118 -4.69 11.87 -10.34
C THR A 118 -4.06 10.82 -11.26
N PRO A 119 -4.54 10.65 -12.51
CA PRO A 119 -3.95 9.72 -13.46
C PRO A 119 -2.44 9.90 -13.63
N GLU A 120 -1.95 11.15 -13.68
CA GLU A 120 -0.52 11.46 -13.76
C GLU A 120 0.25 10.98 -12.53
N TYR A 121 -0.22 11.32 -11.32
CA TYR A 121 0.47 10.92 -10.10
C TYR A 121 0.38 9.42 -9.85
N ASN A 122 -0.63 8.73 -10.38
CA ASN A 122 -0.70 7.28 -10.34
C ASN A 122 0.38 6.63 -11.21
N LEU A 123 0.75 7.23 -12.34
CA LEU A 123 1.90 6.78 -13.12
C LEU A 123 3.22 6.99 -12.37
N PHE A 124 3.38 8.11 -11.65
CA PHE A 124 4.53 8.30 -10.75
C PHE A 124 4.57 7.24 -9.66
N TYR A 125 3.42 6.93 -9.08
CA TYR A 125 3.27 5.90 -8.05
C TYR A 125 3.66 4.51 -8.57
N ARG A 126 3.20 4.13 -9.77
CA ARG A 126 3.59 2.88 -10.44
C ARG A 126 5.08 2.83 -10.74
N ALA A 127 5.67 3.91 -11.22
CA ALA A 127 7.12 3.99 -11.45
C ALA A 127 7.92 3.77 -10.17
N ILE A 128 7.50 4.36 -9.05
CA ILE A 128 8.12 4.14 -7.74
C ILE A 128 7.99 2.67 -7.34
N HIS A 129 6.78 2.10 -7.43
CA HIS A 129 6.52 0.72 -7.09
C HIS A 129 7.39 -0.26 -7.90
N ASP A 130 7.37 -0.14 -9.22
CA ASP A 130 8.10 -1.02 -10.13
C ASP A 130 9.61 -0.89 -9.95
N SER A 131 10.10 0.30 -9.61
CA SER A 131 11.52 0.50 -9.24
C SER A 131 11.92 -0.31 -8.00
N HIS A 132 11.00 -0.56 -7.05
CA HIS A 132 11.30 -1.33 -5.85
C HIS A 132 11.55 -2.80 -6.17
N HIS A 133 10.86 -3.38 -7.17
CA HIS A 133 11.15 -4.73 -7.63
C HIS A 133 12.59 -4.85 -8.14
N ILE A 134 13.07 -3.85 -8.88
CA ILE A 134 14.45 -3.78 -9.39
C ILE A 134 15.44 -3.64 -8.23
N LEU A 135 15.23 -2.65 -7.36
CA LEU A 135 16.17 -2.30 -6.28
C LEU A 135 16.23 -3.37 -5.18
N GLY A 136 15.11 -4.03 -4.90
CA GLY A 136 15.01 -5.09 -3.90
C GLY A 136 15.22 -6.50 -4.42
N GLY A 137 15.28 -6.68 -5.75
CA GLY A 137 15.35 -8.00 -6.38
C GLY A 137 14.11 -8.86 -6.10
N TRP A 138 12.94 -8.23 -5.96
CA TRP A 138 11.67 -8.90 -5.67
C TRP A 138 10.91 -9.16 -6.96
N ASP A 139 10.44 -10.39 -7.15
CA ASP A 139 9.66 -10.76 -8.32
C ASP A 139 8.21 -10.25 -8.25
N PHE A 140 7.40 -10.52 -9.27
CA PHE A 140 5.97 -10.21 -9.31
C PHE A 140 5.10 -11.30 -8.66
N SER A 141 5.70 -12.16 -7.80
CA SER A 141 4.95 -13.13 -7.02
C SER A 141 4.25 -12.44 -5.83
N TRP A 142 3.32 -13.13 -5.18
CA TRP A 142 2.68 -12.62 -3.96
C TRP A 142 3.70 -12.20 -2.89
N GLU A 143 4.74 -13.00 -2.69
CA GLU A 143 5.82 -12.73 -1.76
C GLU A 143 6.66 -11.52 -2.18
N GLY A 144 6.88 -11.35 -3.48
CA GLY A 144 7.58 -10.22 -4.06
C GLY A 144 6.80 -8.91 -3.92
N GLU A 145 5.50 -8.91 -4.25
CA GLU A 145 4.59 -7.77 -4.04
C GLU A 145 4.53 -7.36 -2.56
N LEU A 146 4.45 -8.34 -1.65
CA LEU A 146 4.51 -8.08 -0.21
C LEU A 146 5.83 -7.41 0.20
N ALA A 147 6.96 -7.87 -0.32
CA ALA A 147 8.26 -7.31 0.00
C ALA A 147 8.43 -5.88 -0.55
N ALA A 148 8.05 -5.64 -1.81
CA ALA A 148 8.10 -4.33 -2.46
C ALA A 148 7.20 -3.32 -1.74
N CYS A 149 5.97 -3.70 -1.40
CA CYS A 149 5.05 -2.83 -0.65
C CYS A 149 5.51 -2.61 0.80
N GLN A 150 6.07 -3.62 1.45
CA GLN A 150 6.65 -3.47 2.80
C GLN A 150 7.81 -2.47 2.79
N TYR A 151 8.68 -2.53 1.77
CA TYR A 151 9.74 -1.55 1.57
C TYR A 151 9.16 -0.16 1.34
N PHE A 152 8.17 -0.02 0.46
CA PHE A 152 7.49 1.26 0.21
C PHE A 152 6.94 1.87 1.51
N CYS A 153 6.31 1.04 2.37
CA CYS A 153 5.82 1.48 3.67
C CYS A 153 6.96 1.95 4.60
N SER A 154 8.16 1.39 4.51
CA SER A 154 9.32 1.80 5.31
C SER A 154 9.82 3.22 5.00
N LEU A 155 9.45 3.79 3.84
CA LEU A 155 9.83 5.15 3.42
C LEU A 155 9.05 6.25 4.14
N THR A 156 8.11 5.90 5.03
CA THR A 156 7.31 6.86 5.79
C THR A 156 6.85 6.27 7.13
N ASN A 157 6.63 7.14 8.11
CA ASN A 157 5.95 6.77 9.37
C ASN A 157 4.45 7.09 9.35
N ASN A 158 3.91 7.57 8.22
CA ASN A 158 2.51 7.94 8.10
C ASN A 158 1.63 6.69 7.95
N ARG A 159 0.84 6.38 8.99
CA ARG A 159 -0.07 5.23 9.02
C ARG A 159 -1.17 5.28 7.98
N LEU A 160 -1.64 6.46 7.58
CA LEU A 160 -2.60 6.58 6.50
C LEU A 160 -1.97 6.15 5.18
N TYR A 161 -0.71 6.55 4.93
CA TYR A 161 0.00 6.17 3.71
C TYR A 161 0.23 4.67 3.67
N HIS A 162 0.62 4.07 4.81
CA HIS A 162 0.69 2.61 4.93
C HIS A 162 -0.61 1.90 4.51
N ARG A 163 -1.78 2.42 4.92
CA ARG A 163 -3.07 1.85 4.51
C ARG A 163 -3.37 2.06 3.03
N ILE A 164 -3.04 3.23 2.47
CA ILE A 164 -3.19 3.49 1.04
C ILE A 164 -2.31 2.53 0.24
N LEU A 165 -1.02 2.43 0.56
CA LEU A 165 -0.08 1.52 -0.10
C LEU A 165 -0.55 0.06 -0.04
N PHE A 166 -0.97 -0.38 1.14
CA PHE A 166 -1.46 -1.75 1.32
C PHE A 166 -2.73 -2.01 0.52
N SER A 167 -3.63 -1.02 0.41
CA SER A 167 -4.83 -1.14 -0.41
C SER A 167 -4.50 -1.22 -1.90
N GLU A 168 -3.71 -0.27 -2.41
CA GLU A 168 -3.41 -0.16 -3.84
C GLU A 168 -2.52 -1.30 -4.35
N LEU A 169 -1.65 -1.87 -3.50
CA LEU A 169 -0.74 -2.95 -3.92
C LEU A 169 -1.23 -4.31 -3.46
N ILE A 170 -1.42 -4.49 -2.15
CA ILE A 170 -1.63 -5.83 -1.58
C ILE A 170 -3.07 -6.31 -1.69
N LEU A 171 -4.05 -5.43 -1.45
CA LEU A 171 -5.46 -5.84 -1.58
C LEU A 171 -5.84 -6.06 -3.03
N GLN A 172 -5.37 -5.21 -3.95
CA GLN A 172 -5.57 -5.41 -5.39
C GLN A 172 -4.88 -6.68 -5.89
N ALA A 173 -3.61 -6.93 -5.52
CA ALA A 173 -2.91 -8.17 -5.89
C ALA A 173 -3.62 -9.41 -5.31
N ALA A 174 -4.12 -9.34 -4.07
CA ALA A 174 -4.89 -10.44 -3.49
C ALA A 174 -6.18 -10.70 -4.27
N ALA A 175 -6.90 -9.65 -4.68
CA ALA A 175 -8.11 -9.77 -5.48
C ALA A 175 -7.82 -10.36 -6.87
N TYR A 176 -6.77 -9.87 -7.55
CA TYR A 176 -6.32 -10.41 -8.83
C TYR A 176 -6.02 -11.91 -8.74
N LEU A 177 -5.20 -12.32 -7.76
CA LEU A 177 -4.86 -13.73 -7.56
C LEU A 177 -6.06 -14.60 -7.18
N TYR A 178 -7.08 -14.03 -6.53
CA TYR A 178 -8.29 -14.75 -6.16
C TYR A 178 -9.25 -14.94 -7.34
N LEU A 179 -9.39 -13.93 -8.19
CA LEU A 179 -10.26 -13.96 -9.37
C LEU A 179 -9.60 -14.63 -10.58
N GLY A 180 -8.27 -14.61 -10.66
CA GLY A 180 -7.52 -14.96 -11.87
C GLY A 180 -7.51 -13.85 -12.93
N ASP A 181 -8.05 -12.66 -12.61
CA ASP A 181 -8.13 -11.48 -13.47
C ASP A 181 -8.26 -10.20 -12.61
N PHE A 182 -8.09 -9.03 -13.20
CA PHE A 182 -8.25 -7.76 -12.51
C PHE A 182 -9.70 -7.56 -12.01
N PRO A 183 -9.89 -6.99 -10.82
CA PRO A 183 -11.23 -6.63 -10.35
C PRO A 183 -11.84 -5.59 -11.29
N GLN A 184 -13.16 -5.69 -11.51
CA GLN A 184 -13.91 -4.78 -12.38
C GLN A 184 -13.87 -3.32 -11.93
N GLU A 185 -13.68 -3.09 -10.63
CA GLU A 185 -13.58 -1.77 -10.02
C GLU A 185 -12.31 -1.65 -9.19
N GLN A 186 -11.53 -0.60 -9.44
CA GLN A 186 -10.49 -0.17 -8.51
C GLN A 186 -11.12 0.65 -7.38
N LYS A 187 -10.70 0.37 -6.15
CA LYS A 187 -11.14 1.08 -4.95
C LYS A 187 -10.07 1.15 -3.88
N LEU A 188 -10.20 2.16 -3.04
CA LEU A 188 -9.44 2.33 -1.80
C LEU A 188 -10.15 1.63 -0.64
N VAL A 189 -9.46 0.73 0.05
CA VAL A 189 -9.96 0.05 1.26
C VAL A 189 -8.99 0.28 2.41
N LEU A 190 -9.35 1.19 3.32
CA LEU A 190 -8.49 1.58 4.45
C LEU A 190 -8.61 0.65 5.68
N SER A 191 -9.63 -0.20 5.69
CA SER A 191 -9.90 -1.20 6.73
C SER A 191 -9.34 -2.57 6.36
N LEU A 192 -9.19 -3.46 7.34
CA LEU A 192 -8.74 -4.84 7.16
C LEU A 192 -9.75 -5.82 7.77
N PRO A 193 -9.74 -7.12 7.37
CA PRO A 193 -10.74 -8.10 7.77
C PRO A 193 -10.47 -8.66 9.18
N TYR A 194 -10.76 -7.85 10.20
CA TYR A 194 -10.78 -8.23 11.61
C TYR A 194 -11.77 -7.38 12.40
#